data_AF-A0A9W7CTF1-F1
#
_entry.id   AF-A0A9W7CTF1-F1
#
_cell.length_a   1.000
_cell.length_b   1.000
_cell.length_c   1.000
_cell.angle_alpha   90.00
_cell.angle_beta   90.00
_cell.angle_gamma   90.00
#
_symmetry.space_group_name_H-M   'P 1'
#
loop_
_entity.id
_entity.type
_entity.pdbx_description
1 polymer ?
#
loop_
_entity_poly.entity_id
_entity_poly.type
_entity_poly.pdbx_seq_one_letter_code
_entity_poly.pdbx_strand_id
1 'polypeptide(L)'
;MNHPKPAKFAQIYIVDLDIQQRAERREALLSEYNRETGTLQQPDQHRRRTGHFLNLDQIGKRVGLPSTHPGGPRHMFKSYQDATAVVREFGKPDVFVTMTCSPMRDEIQEKIPDENQSAQDRPDVVARVYQVKLAALLKDLNEGVLGRVQARIYVVEFQKRGLPHAHILAILADEDKPRTWEIIDKLLSAELLDPETNPKLYETILTCMIHTVNPSCVCMKDGKCTKGYPKPLAEVTRGNVNGFPVCRRRLRPPDVLKFWGREYDNATINQWFVPYNPYLSQKYNCHINVEVSTTLTAVKYLYKYVYKGSDKAVITIETVRGESRQARMEPNEIIRYLNARYISPVEACMRLLGYAIQGKTHSIVQLTIHLENAQVVTFRSSDNPDRVLTRGRHTMLTRCFELCASEAPEDQIAKTMAYQDIPKEFRWDAKTKRWVRRKQFQAALGRMVHLGEEKEDMIKFKTLKSLNDLLQISGYTVADFDLPQLHDFPALVLDSLMRNNLIRRELEGYDHNTLQAIVDQEDQLNEGQRAIFDEIVQAANDPDQGNKLFFIDGQGELGSRHCFGTS
;
A
#
# COMPACT_ATOMS: atom_id res chain seq x y z
N MET A 1 35.19 -25.84 -18.59
CA MET A 1 34.32 -26.80 -17.88
C MET A 1 33.30 -26.00 -17.08
N ASN A 2 32.09 -25.90 -17.61
CA ASN A 2 30.95 -25.25 -16.97
C ASN A 2 30.34 -26.24 -15.97
N HIS A 3 30.65 -26.09 -14.68
CA HIS A 3 29.82 -26.72 -13.66
C HIS A 3 28.52 -25.92 -13.56
N PRO A 4 27.34 -26.53 -13.77
CA PRO A 4 26.07 -25.88 -13.50
C PRO A 4 26.01 -25.59 -11.99
N LYS A 5 25.93 -24.31 -11.61
CA LYS A 5 25.61 -23.95 -10.23
C LYS A 5 24.28 -24.63 -9.90
N PRO A 6 24.18 -25.44 -8.83
CA PRO A 6 22.92 -26.05 -8.46
C PRO A 6 21.90 -24.94 -8.23
N ALA A 7 20.70 -25.11 -8.79
CA ALA A 7 19.58 -24.21 -8.53
C ALA A 7 19.43 -24.09 -7.01
N LYS A 8 19.57 -22.87 -6.47
CA LYS A 8 19.38 -22.56 -5.04
C LYS A 8 17.90 -22.79 -4.69
N PHE A 9 17.50 -24.05 -4.53
CA PHE A 9 16.15 -24.51 -4.18
C PHE A 9 15.79 -24.25 -2.71
N ALA A 10 16.64 -23.56 -1.96
CA ALA A 10 16.47 -23.28 -0.54
C ALA A 10 16.75 -21.81 -0.19
N GLN A 11 16.15 -20.86 -0.92
CA GLN A 11 15.71 -19.66 -0.21
C GLN A 11 14.50 -20.09 0.59
N ILE A 12 14.67 -20.27 1.91
CA ILE A 12 13.58 -20.61 2.83
C ILE A 12 12.49 -19.54 2.66
N TYR A 13 11.46 -19.85 1.89
CA TYR A 13 10.27 -19.02 1.80
C TYR A 13 9.46 -19.29 3.07
N ILE A 14 9.46 -18.34 3.99
CA ILE A 14 8.53 -18.40 5.12
C ILE A 14 7.17 -18.02 4.56
N VAL A 15 6.42 -19.05 4.16
CA VAL A 15 5.00 -18.97 3.89
C VAL A 15 4.32 -18.73 5.23
N ASP A 16 3.98 -17.48 5.53
CA ASP A 16 3.34 -17.11 6.78
C ASP A 16 1.85 -17.50 6.76
N LEU A 17 1.59 -18.81 6.93
CA LEU A 17 0.27 -19.41 7.19
C LEU A 17 -0.25 -19.09 8.60
N ASP A 18 0.64 -18.61 9.47
CA ASP A 18 0.41 -18.40 10.90
C ASP A 18 -0.53 -17.21 11.16
N ILE A 19 -0.64 -16.26 10.24
CA ILE A 19 -1.59 -15.12 10.35
C ILE A 19 -3.03 -15.60 10.42
N GLN A 20 -3.40 -16.59 9.59
CA GLN A 20 -4.78 -17.04 9.47
C GLN A 20 -5.14 -17.90 10.69
N GLN A 21 -4.25 -18.80 11.10
CA GLN A 21 -4.40 -19.54 12.36
C GLN A 21 -4.38 -18.62 13.59
N ARG A 22 -3.60 -17.54 13.60
CA ARG A 22 -3.62 -16.53 14.69
C ARG A 22 -4.85 -15.64 14.64
N ALA A 23 -5.39 -15.33 13.45
CA ALA A 23 -6.64 -14.60 13.26
C ALA A 23 -7.82 -15.41 13.79
N GLU A 24 -7.86 -16.70 13.46
CA GLU A 24 -8.84 -17.66 13.97
C GLU A 24 -8.74 -17.82 15.51
N ARG A 25 -7.54 -17.74 16.08
CA ARG A 25 -7.33 -17.79 17.54
C ARG A 25 -7.61 -16.47 18.28
N ARG A 26 -7.75 -15.33 17.60
CA ARG A 26 -7.86 -13.99 18.22
C ARG A 26 -9.01 -13.19 17.64
N GLU A 27 -10.21 -13.70 17.82
CA GLU A 27 -11.42 -12.99 17.40
C GLU A 27 -11.92 -12.04 18.49
N ALA A 28 -12.28 -10.83 18.07
CA ALA A 28 -12.97 -9.86 18.90
C ALA A 28 -14.19 -9.31 18.13
N LEU A 29 -15.18 -8.81 18.86
CA LEU A 29 -16.40 -8.24 18.31
C LEU A 29 -16.44 -6.72 18.56
N LEU A 30 -17.04 -5.98 17.63
CA LEU A 30 -17.30 -4.55 17.72
C LEU A 30 -18.80 -4.29 17.74
N SER A 31 -19.29 -3.54 18.72
CA SER A 31 -20.71 -3.17 18.86
C SER A 31 -20.84 -1.74 19.36
N GLU A 32 -22.01 -1.14 19.15
CA GLU A 32 -22.35 0.18 19.69
C GLU A 32 -22.96 0.02 21.09
N TYR A 33 -22.50 0.82 22.05
CA TYR A 33 -23.01 0.78 23.42
C TYR A 33 -23.93 1.97 23.70
N ASN A 34 -25.20 1.68 23.97
CA ASN A 34 -26.19 2.66 24.42
C ASN A 34 -26.24 2.74 25.95
N ARG A 35 -25.98 3.92 26.49
CA ARG A 35 -25.97 4.18 27.94
C ARG A 35 -27.35 4.35 28.54
N GLU A 36 -28.32 4.89 27.79
CA GLU A 36 -29.69 5.07 28.26
C GLU A 36 -30.33 3.71 28.52
N THR A 37 -30.14 2.78 27.58
CA THR A 37 -30.66 1.41 27.71
C THR A 37 -29.70 0.49 28.46
N GLY A 38 -28.42 0.86 28.57
CA GLY A 38 -27.39 0.01 29.15
C GLY A 38 -27.15 -1.26 28.32
N THR A 39 -27.28 -1.21 26.99
CA THR A 39 -27.18 -2.40 26.13
C THR A 39 -26.20 -2.22 24.96
N LEU A 40 -25.62 -3.33 24.50
CA LEU A 40 -24.85 -3.41 23.26
C LEU A 40 -25.81 -3.63 22.08
N GLN A 41 -25.69 -2.81 21.04
CA GLN A 41 -26.50 -2.85 19.83
C GLN A 41 -25.71 -3.37 18.63
N GLN A 42 -26.37 -4.15 17.78
CA GLN A 42 -25.76 -4.60 16.54
C GLN A 42 -25.50 -3.40 15.60
N PRO A 43 -24.35 -3.34 14.92
CA PRO A 43 -23.99 -2.21 14.04
C PRO A 43 -24.95 -1.95 12.88
N ASP A 44 -25.78 -2.93 12.48
CA ASP A 44 -26.49 -2.92 11.20
C ASP A 44 -28.02 -3.19 11.27
N GLN A 45 -28.73 -3.00 12.39
CA GLN A 45 -30.18 -3.24 12.42
C GLN A 45 -31.05 -2.16 13.11
N HIS A 46 -31.77 -1.40 12.30
CA HIS A 46 -33.07 -0.83 12.65
C HIS A 46 -34.16 -1.92 12.58
N ARG A 47 -34.30 -2.76 13.62
CA ARG A 47 -35.57 -3.26 14.21
C ARG A 47 -35.40 -4.53 15.06
N ARG A 48 -35.93 -4.42 16.29
CA ARG A 48 -36.50 -5.44 17.19
C ARG A 48 -35.65 -6.66 17.58
N ARG A 49 -35.31 -6.74 18.87
CA ARG A 49 -36.01 -7.62 19.84
C ARG A 49 -35.66 -7.22 21.29
N THR A 50 -36.70 -6.98 22.08
CA THR A 50 -36.66 -6.84 23.54
C THR A 50 -36.44 -8.19 24.20
N GLY A 51 -35.51 -8.21 25.15
CA GLY A 51 -35.44 -9.18 26.24
C GLY A 51 -34.95 -10.58 25.88
N HIS A 52 -33.68 -10.86 26.14
CA HIS A 52 -33.14 -12.04 26.83
C HIS A 52 -31.61 -11.87 26.87
N PHE A 53 -30.96 -12.31 27.96
CA PHE A 53 -29.53 -12.15 28.26
C PHE A 53 -28.65 -12.05 27.00
N LEU A 54 -27.96 -10.92 26.84
CA LEU A 54 -27.12 -10.61 25.68
C LEU A 54 -26.04 -11.69 25.54
N ASN A 55 -26.26 -12.64 24.63
CA ASN A 55 -25.20 -13.55 24.23
C ASN A 55 -24.24 -12.77 23.32
N LEU A 56 -23.03 -12.50 23.83
CA LEU A 56 -22.01 -11.73 23.13
C LEU A 56 -21.60 -12.38 21.81
N ASP A 57 -21.74 -13.70 21.63
CA ASP A 57 -21.47 -14.38 20.36
C ASP A 57 -22.43 -13.95 19.22
N GLN A 58 -23.58 -13.36 19.54
CA GLN A 58 -24.63 -13.00 18.59
C GLN A 58 -24.72 -11.49 18.33
N ILE A 59 -23.79 -10.70 18.87
CA ILE A 59 -23.85 -9.23 18.82
C ILE A 59 -22.54 -8.67 18.27
N GLY A 60 -22.64 -7.67 17.39
CA GLY A 60 -21.48 -6.96 16.88
C GLY A 60 -20.87 -7.55 15.61
N LYS A 61 -19.86 -6.86 15.09
CA LYS A 61 -19.10 -7.24 13.90
C LYS A 61 -17.81 -7.95 14.29
N ARG A 62 -17.58 -9.15 13.73
CA ARG A 62 -16.36 -9.93 13.97
C ARG A 62 -15.13 -9.27 13.37
N VAL A 63 -14.06 -9.23 14.16
CA VAL A 63 -12.73 -8.72 13.80
C VAL A 63 -11.72 -9.84 14.00
N GLY A 64 -11.27 -10.46 12.90
CA GLY A 64 -10.24 -11.51 12.94
C GLY A 64 -8.82 -11.00 13.24
N LEU A 65 -8.42 -9.85 12.66
CA LEU A 65 -7.12 -9.22 12.96
C LEU A 65 -7.27 -7.72 13.19
N PRO A 66 -6.83 -7.18 14.34
CA PRO A 66 -6.90 -5.76 14.60
C PRO A 66 -5.88 -4.96 13.76
N SER A 67 -6.09 -3.65 13.65
CA SER A 67 -5.14 -2.73 13.00
C SER A 67 -3.78 -2.63 13.71
N THR A 68 -3.68 -3.18 14.92
CA THR A 68 -2.42 -3.34 15.67
C THR A 68 -1.57 -4.51 15.19
N HIS A 69 -2.10 -5.41 14.35
CA HIS A 69 -1.35 -6.54 13.80
C HIS A 69 -0.50 -6.12 12.59
N PRO A 70 0.84 -6.11 12.68
CA PRO A 70 1.70 -5.63 11.59
C PRO A 70 1.54 -6.42 10.29
N GLY A 71 1.53 -5.71 9.17
CA GLY A 71 1.42 -6.29 7.82
C GLY A 71 0.04 -6.85 7.45
N GLY A 72 -0.96 -6.74 8.33
CA GLY A 72 -2.36 -7.06 7.98
C GLY A 72 -3.03 -5.92 7.18
N PRO A 73 -4.11 -6.20 6.41
CA PRO A 73 -4.82 -5.19 5.64
C PRO A 73 -5.25 -3.96 6.46
N ARG A 74 -5.83 -4.17 7.65
CA ARG A 74 -6.24 -3.08 8.55
C ARG A 74 -5.07 -2.25 9.08
N HIS A 75 -3.90 -2.87 9.28
CA HIS A 75 -2.68 -2.18 9.69
C HIS A 75 -2.11 -1.32 8.56
N MET A 76 -2.09 -1.84 7.33
CA MET A 76 -1.65 -1.08 6.15
C MET A 76 -2.60 0.11 5.89
N PHE A 77 -3.91 -0.12 5.97
CA PHE A 77 -4.89 0.94 5.84
C PHE A 77 -4.74 2.01 6.93
N LYS A 78 -4.55 1.61 8.19
CA LYS A 78 -4.23 2.53 9.28
C LYS A 78 -2.94 3.32 9.00
N SER A 79 -1.88 2.66 8.55
CA SER A 79 -0.59 3.29 8.27
C SER A 79 -0.71 4.32 7.16
N TYR A 80 -1.52 4.02 6.14
CA TYR A 80 -1.88 4.95 5.08
C TYR A 80 -2.62 6.18 5.63
N GLN A 81 -3.73 5.97 6.36
CA GLN A 81 -4.49 7.09 6.93
C GLN A 81 -3.66 7.96 7.87
N ASP A 82 -2.79 7.33 8.65
CA ASP A 82 -1.85 8.01 9.52
C ASP A 82 -0.84 8.87 8.74
N ALA A 83 -0.34 8.37 7.61
CA ALA A 83 0.57 9.12 6.75
C ALA A 83 -0.15 10.30 6.06
N THR A 84 -1.42 10.12 5.67
CA THR A 84 -2.27 11.20 5.15
C THR A 84 -2.53 12.29 6.19
N ALA A 85 -2.66 11.94 7.48
CA ALA A 85 -2.81 12.93 8.53
C ALA A 85 -1.58 13.85 8.65
N VAL A 86 -0.37 13.31 8.43
CA VAL A 86 0.87 14.12 8.37
C VAL A 86 0.86 15.05 7.15
N VAL A 87 0.47 14.54 5.98
CA VAL A 87 0.37 15.35 4.74
C VAL A 87 -0.70 16.43 4.87
N ARG A 88 -1.83 16.15 5.55
CA ARG A 88 -2.87 17.14 5.84
C ARG A 88 -2.33 18.30 6.69
N GLU A 89 -1.50 17.98 7.68
CA GLU A 89 -0.94 18.97 8.60
C GLU A 89 0.15 19.83 7.95
N PHE A 90 1.11 19.19 7.27
CA PHE A 90 2.34 19.86 6.81
C PHE A 90 2.35 20.15 5.31
N GLY A 91 1.34 19.66 4.57
CA GLY A 91 1.26 19.75 3.12
C GLY A 91 1.95 18.58 2.41
N LYS A 92 2.11 18.73 1.09
CA LYS A 92 2.73 17.70 0.24
C LYS A 92 4.22 17.49 0.59
N PRO A 93 4.79 16.29 0.36
CA PRO A 93 6.24 16.08 0.38
C PRO A 93 6.97 16.98 -0.62
N ASP A 94 8.17 17.43 -0.23
CA ASP A 94 9.04 18.26 -1.05
C ASP A 94 10.22 17.47 -1.60
N VAL A 95 10.69 16.46 -0.87
CA VAL A 95 11.82 15.61 -1.26
C VAL A 95 11.46 14.14 -1.09
N PHE A 96 11.84 13.35 -2.09
CA PHE A 96 11.73 11.91 -2.11
C PHE A 96 13.12 11.28 -2.17
N VAL A 97 13.46 10.50 -1.15
CA VAL A 97 14.74 9.80 -1.04
C VAL A 97 14.49 8.31 -1.11
N THR A 98 15.25 7.60 -1.93
CA THR A 98 15.29 6.14 -1.87
C THR A 98 16.67 5.63 -1.57
N MET A 99 16.78 4.56 -0.79
CA MET A 99 18.05 3.92 -0.44
C MET A 99 17.94 2.42 -0.69
N THR A 100 18.85 1.87 -1.49
CA THR A 100 18.94 0.43 -1.75
C THR A 100 20.18 -0.15 -1.10
N CYS A 101 20.04 -1.28 -0.38
CA CYS A 101 21.20 -2.03 0.09
C CYS A 101 22.00 -2.58 -1.09
N SER A 102 23.30 -2.32 -1.14
CA SER A 102 24.20 -2.91 -2.13
C SER A 102 24.94 -4.10 -1.49
N PRO A 103 24.68 -5.35 -1.91
CA PRO A 103 25.26 -6.54 -1.27
C PRO A 103 26.76 -6.75 -1.55
N MET A 104 27.33 -6.09 -2.57
CA MET A 104 28.74 -6.20 -2.94
C MET A 104 29.66 -5.26 -2.15
N ARG A 105 29.17 -4.68 -1.04
CA ARG A 105 29.93 -3.69 -0.27
C ARG A 105 30.85 -4.36 0.74
N ASP A 106 32.01 -3.76 0.95
CA ASP A 106 33.06 -4.26 1.84
C ASP A 106 32.51 -4.59 3.23
N GLU A 107 31.63 -3.75 3.78
CA GLU A 107 31.08 -3.99 5.13
C GLU A 107 30.22 -5.26 5.23
N ILE A 108 29.64 -5.72 4.11
CA ILE A 108 28.90 -6.99 4.03
C ILE A 108 29.87 -8.12 3.68
N GLN A 109 30.77 -7.91 2.72
CA GLN A 109 31.73 -8.93 2.28
C GLN A 109 32.71 -9.32 3.40
N GLU A 110 33.25 -8.36 4.15
CA GLU A 110 34.11 -8.58 5.32
C GLU A 110 33.43 -9.43 6.41
N LYS A 111 32.10 -9.41 6.48
CA LYS A 111 31.30 -10.18 7.46
C LYS A 111 30.83 -11.52 6.92
N ILE A 112 31.21 -11.85 5.69
CA ILE A 112 30.98 -13.14 5.03
C ILE A 112 32.37 -13.72 4.71
N PRO A 113 33.04 -14.33 5.71
CA PRO A 113 34.44 -14.73 5.58
C PRO A 113 34.66 -15.97 4.70
N ASP A 114 33.61 -16.75 4.44
CA ASP A 114 33.68 -17.94 3.59
C ASP A 114 33.49 -17.54 2.12
N GLU A 115 34.49 -17.81 1.29
CA GLU A 115 34.48 -17.52 -0.14
C GLU A 115 33.33 -18.21 -0.90
N ASN A 116 32.76 -19.28 -0.34
CA ASN A 116 31.61 -19.96 -0.92
C ASN A 116 30.25 -19.35 -0.54
N GLN A 117 30.23 -18.39 0.40
CA GLN A 117 29.01 -17.70 0.81
C GLN A 117 28.88 -16.35 0.11
N SER A 118 27.64 -15.99 -0.23
CA SER A 118 27.29 -14.67 -0.76
C SER A 118 26.37 -13.92 0.19
N ALA A 119 26.16 -12.62 -0.03
CA ALA A 119 25.21 -11.81 0.73
C ALA A 119 23.78 -12.39 0.74
N GLN A 120 23.40 -13.18 -0.28
CA GLN A 120 22.11 -13.86 -0.31
C GLN A 120 22.00 -15.00 0.70
N ASP A 121 23.15 -15.58 1.08
CA ASP A 121 23.24 -16.71 2.01
C ASP A 121 23.33 -16.22 3.48
N ARG A 122 23.63 -14.93 3.69
CA ARG A 122 23.68 -14.25 5.00
C ARG A 122 22.71 -13.06 5.10
N PRO A 123 21.39 -13.29 4.97
CA PRO A 123 20.38 -12.23 5.00
C PRO A 123 20.34 -11.48 6.35
N ASP A 124 20.81 -12.09 7.43
CA ASP A 124 20.94 -11.49 8.75
C ASP A 124 21.99 -10.35 8.77
N VAL A 125 23.12 -10.54 8.08
CA VAL A 125 24.17 -9.52 7.93
C VAL A 125 23.65 -8.37 7.09
N VAL A 126 23.02 -8.67 5.96
CA VAL A 126 22.41 -7.66 5.07
C VAL A 126 21.38 -6.82 5.84
N ALA A 127 20.47 -7.47 6.59
CA ALA A 127 19.46 -6.78 7.41
C ALA A 127 20.09 -5.83 8.43
N ARG A 128 21.14 -6.27 9.15
CA ARG A 128 21.82 -5.47 10.18
C ARG A 128 22.56 -4.28 9.59
N VAL A 129 23.37 -4.49 8.57
CA VAL A 129 24.14 -3.42 7.90
C VAL A 129 23.18 -2.39 7.30
N TYR A 130 22.15 -2.85 6.61
CA TYR A 130 21.13 -1.97 6.05
C TYR A 130 20.41 -1.15 7.13
N GLN A 131 20.03 -1.77 8.24
CA GLN A 131 19.34 -1.09 9.32
C GLN A 131 20.21 0.02 9.95
N VAL A 132 21.52 -0.22 10.12
CA VAL A 132 22.45 0.80 10.62
C VAL A 132 22.57 1.96 9.63
N LYS A 133 22.73 1.67 8.33
CA LYS A 133 22.78 2.72 7.29
C LYS A 133 21.47 3.51 7.22
N LEU A 134 20.32 2.83 7.31
CA LEU A 134 19.01 3.48 7.30
C LEU A 134 18.84 4.38 8.51
N ALA A 135 19.15 3.90 9.72
CA ALA A 135 19.06 4.70 10.94
C ALA A 135 19.94 5.96 10.87
N ALA A 136 21.17 5.81 10.37
CA ALA A 136 22.08 6.93 10.14
C ALA A 136 21.53 7.91 9.10
N LEU A 137 21.00 7.43 7.97
CA LEU A 137 20.39 8.28 6.93
C LEU A 137 19.21 9.08 7.51
N LEU A 138 18.34 8.42 8.28
CA LEU A 138 17.20 9.09 8.91
C LEU A 138 17.64 10.15 9.92
N LYS A 139 18.76 9.95 10.61
CA LYS A 139 19.36 10.94 11.52
C LYS A 139 19.89 12.15 10.75
N ASP A 140 20.67 11.93 9.71
CA ASP A 140 21.20 12.99 8.84
C ASP A 140 20.10 13.86 8.22
N LEU A 141 19.00 13.22 7.77
CA LEU A 141 17.83 13.95 7.28
C LEU A 141 17.20 14.84 8.37
N ASN A 142 17.11 14.35 9.61
CA ASN A 142 16.60 15.14 10.73
C ASN A 142 17.55 16.28 11.13
N GLU A 143 18.87 16.12 10.91
CA GLU A 143 19.90 17.13 11.16
C GLU A 143 19.99 18.19 10.05
N GLY A 144 19.18 18.06 8.99
CA GLY A 144 19.00 19.10 8.00
C GLY A 144 19.87 18.98 6.75
N VAL A 145 20.42 17.80 6.44
CA VAL A 145 21.24 17.59 5.25
C VAL A 145 20.53 17.99 3.94
N LEU A 146 19.21 17.84 3.88
CA LEU A 146 18.38 18.26 2.74
C LEU A 146 17.49 19.48 3.06
N GLY A 147 17.81 20.23 4.11
CA GLY A 147 16.95 21.26 4.71
C GLY A 147 16.21 20.76 5.95
N ARG A 148 15.62 21.68 6.72
CA ARG A 148 14.95 21.38 7.98
C ARG A 148 13.67 20.57 7.75
N VAL A 149 13.70 19.31 8.15
CA VAL A 149 12.56 18.39 8.01
C VAL A 149 11.51 18.69 9.07
N GLN A 150 10.33 19.17 8.64
CA GLN A 150 9.15 19.31 9.51
C GLN A 150 8.52 17.95 9.76
N ALA A 151 8.34 17.16 8.70
CA ALA A 151 7.81 15.81 8.83
C ALA A 151 8.41 14.85 7.82
N ARG A 152 8.51 13.58 8.21
CA ARG A 152 9.01 12.51 7.34
C ARG A 152 8.25 11.22 7.57
N ILE A 153 8.03 10.49 6.48
CA ILE A 153 7.45 9.15 6.47
C ILE A 153 8.40 8.25 5.68
N TYR A 154 8.59 7.01 6.12
CA TYR A 154 9.34 6.04 5.35
C TYR A 154 8.74 4.63 5.42
N VAL A 155 8.98 3.86 4.37
CA VAL A 155 8.65 2.43 4.26
C VAL A 155 9.83 1.70 3.62
N VAL A 156 10.14 0.51 4.12
CA VAL A 156 11.11 -0.42 3.56
C VAL A 156 10.35 -1.46 2.76
N GLU A 157 10.55 -1.46 1.46
CA GLU A 157 10.09 -2.48 0.53
C GLU A 157 11.19 -3.51 0.30
N PHE A 158 10.81 -4.78 0.12
CA PHE A 158 11.72 -5.85 -0.21
C PHE A 158 11.47 -6.24 -1.66
N GLN A 159 12.40 -5.87 -2.55
CA GLN A 159 12.25 -6.20 -3.97
C GLN A 159 12.35 -7.72 -4.17
N LYS A 160 11.81 -8.27 -5.26
CA LYS A 160 11.75 -9.74 -5.55
C LYS A 160 13.10 -10.47 -5.55
N ARG A 161 14.23 -9.74 -5.45
CA ARG A 161 15.59 -10.28 -5.28
C ARG A 161 16.13 -10.18 -3.84
N GLY A 162 15.28 -9.81 -2.87
CA GLY A 162 15.54 -9.84 -1.43
C GLY A 162 16.26 -8.63 -0.83
N LEU A 163 16.63 -7.61 -1.62
CA LEU A 163 17.31 -6.44 -1.08
C LEU A 163 16.31 -5.43 -0.48
N PRO A 164 16.57 -4.94 0.74
CA PRO A 164 15.74 -3.93 1.36
C PRO A 164 15.96 -2.58 0.66
N HIS A 165 14.85 -1.89 0.43
CA HIS A 165 14.79 -0.63 -0.30
C HIS A 165 13.87 0.35 0.44
N ALA A 166 14.43 1.43 0.96
CA ALA A 166 13.65 2.45 1.66
C ALA A 166 13.10 3.45 0.67
N HIS A 167 11.82 3.78 0.85
CA HIS A 167 11.15 4.94 0.27
C HIS A 167 10.93 5.93 1.40
N ILE A 168 11.51 7.13 1.30
CA ILE A 168 11.49 8.15 2.33
C ILE A 168 10.92 9.43 1.73
N LEU A 169 9.85 9.95 2.31
CA LEU A 169 9.23 11.22 1.93
C LEU A 169 9.48 12.23 3.03
N ALA A 170 10.04 13.39 2.67
CA ALA A 170 10.30 14.49 3.58
C ALA A 170 9.50 15.74 3.18
N ILE A 171 8.91 16.39 4.18
CA ILE A 171 8.24 17.69 4.10
C ILE A 171 9.15 18.68 4.82
N LEU A 172 9.60 19.71 4.11
CA LEU A 172 10.59 20.65 4.60
C LEU A 172 9.92 21.89 5.20
N ALA A 173 10.65 22.58 6.07
CA ALA A 173 10.30 23.92 6.55
C ALA A 173 10.15 24.87 5.37
N ASP A 174 9.28 25.87 5.48
CA ASP A 174 8.88 26.68 4.33
C ASP A 174 10.07 27.42 3.70
N GLU A 175 11.02 27.84 4.55
CA GLU A 175 12.23 28.55 4.18
C GLU A 175 13.22 27.67 3.41
N ASP A 176 13.19 26.36 3.64
CA ASP A 176 14.11 25.38 3.04
C ASP A 176 13.51 24.66 1.82
N LYS A 177 12.29 25.01 1.41
CA LYS A 177 11.63 24.36 0.28
C LYS A 177 12.38 24.65 -1.04
N PRO A 178 12.65 23.62 -1.87
CA PRO A 178 13.38 23.76 -3.13
C PRO A 178 12.52 24.37 -4.24
N ARG A 179 12.23 25.68 -4.12
CA ARG A 179 11.35 26.42 -5.03
C ARG A 179 12.06 26.96 -6.28
N THR A 180 13.38 27.13 -6.21
CA THR A 180 14.19 27.66 -7.31
C THR A 180 15.20 26.62 -7.76
N TRP A 181 15.64 26.74 -9.01
CA TRP A 181 16.61 25.81 -9.60
C TRP A 181 17.97 25.88 -8.89
N GLU A 182 18.36 27.04 -8.36
CA GLU A 182 19.61 27.22 -7.60
C GLU A 182 19.58 26.42 -6.29
N ILE A 183 18.44 26.38 -5.60
CA ILE A 183 18.27 25.58 -4.39
C ILE A 183 18.28 24.08 -4.75
N ILE A 184 17.60 23.71 -5.85
CA ILE A 184 17.60 22.34 -6.34
C ILE A 184 19.04 21.89 -6.66
N ASP A 185 19.81 22.67 -7.42
CA ASP A 185 21.19 22.33 -7.81
C ASP A 185 22.15 22.25 -6.60
N LYS A 186 21.83 22.90 -5.48
CA LYS A 186 22.56 22.73 -4.21
C LYS A 186 22.21 21.42 -3.50
N LEU A 187 20.98 20.95 -3.64
CA LEU A 187 20.47 19.74 -2.99
C LEU A 187 20.81 18.47 -3.77
N LEU A 188 20.80 18.54 -5.11
CA LEU A 188 20.94 17.37 -5.97
C LEU A 188 21.77 17.65 -7.23
N SER A 189 22.46 16.61 -7.66
CA SER A 189 23.22 16.56 -8.91
C SER A 189 22.80 15.32 -9.69
N ALA A 190 22.88 15.40 -11.02
CA ALA A 190 22.79 14.26 -11.93
C ALA A 190 24.02 14.21 -12.86
N GLU A 191 25.13 14.82 -12.43
CA GLU A 191 26.35 14.92 -13.20
C GLU A 191 27.44 14.04 -12.57
N LEU A 192 28.27 13.42 -13.39
CA LEU A 192 29.54 12.86 -12.94
C LEU A 192 30.46 14.03 -12.57
N LEU A 193 31.02 14.00 -11.36
CA LEU A 193 31.98 15.00 -10.92
C LEU A 193 33.38 14.73 -11.49
N ASP A 194 34.32 15.62 -11.21
CA ASP A 194 35.73 15.44 -11.59
C ASP A 194 36.41 14.48 -10.59
N PRO A 195 37.08 13.40 -11.03
CA PRO A 195 37.79 12.49 -10.14
C PRO A 195 38.87 13.18 -9.29
N GLU A 196 39.46 14.29 -9.74
CA GLU A 196 40.48 15.02 -8.98
C GLU A 196 39.88 15.75 -7.76
N THR A 197 38.63 16.22 -7.89
CA THR A 197 37.98 16.98 -6.81
C THR A 197 37.53 16.10 -5.64
N ASN A 198 37.00 14.91 -5.94
CA ASN A 198 36.51 13.98 -4.92
C ASN A 198 36.50 12.54 -5.46
N PRO A 199 37.63 11.81 -5.38
CA PRO A 199 37.77 10.50 -6.00
C PRO A 199 36.82 9.46 -5.41
N LYS A 200 36.53 9.56 -4.09
CA LYS A 200 35.60 8.64 -3.40
C LYS A 200 34.17 8.81 -3.93
N LEU A 201 33.70 10.06 -4.02
CA LEU A 201 32.36 10.33 -4.54
C LEU A 201 32.26 9.95 -6.02
N TYR A 202 33.30 10.22 -6.81
CA TYR A 202 33.37 9.81 -8.22
C TYR A 202 33.16 8.30 -8.38
N GLU A 203 33.88 7.49 -7.60
CA GLU A 203 33.72 6.03 -7.58
C GLU A 203 32.32 5.60 -7.13
N THR A 204 31.77 6.23 -6.08
CA THR A 204 30.40 5.95 -5.63
C THR A 204 29.38 6.25 -6.73
N ILE A 205 29.49 7.38 -7.43
CA ILE A 205 28.56 7.77 -8.49
C ILE A 205 28.62 6.79 -9.66
N LEU A 206 29.82 6.41 -10.10
CA LEU A 206 30.00 5.43 -11.16
C LEU A 206 29.46 4.04 -10.78
N THR A 207 29.67 3.61 -9.53
CA THR A 207 29.22 2.29 -9.07
C THR A 207 27.73 2.21 -8.75
N CYS A 208 27.15 3.29 -8.21
CA CYS A 208 25.82 3.26 -7.61
C CYS A 208 24.78 4.05 -8.37
N MET A 209 25.15 5.14 -9.05
CA MET A 209 24.19 6.13 -9.53
C MET A 209 23.98 6.08 -11.04
N ILE A 210 24.75 5.28 -11.78
CA ILE A 210 24.55 5.12 -13.23
C ILE A 210 23.37 4.18 -13.53
N HIS A 211 22.43 4.63 -14.37
CA HIS A 211 21.36 3.79 -14.88
C HIS A 211 21.84 2.98 -16.08
N THR A 212 22.29 1.76 -15.84
CA THR A 212 22.66 0.84 -16.92
C THR A 212 21.42 0.15 -17.48
N VAL A 213 21.18 0.30 -18.77
CA VAL A 213 20.13 -0.45 -19.50
C VAL A 213 20.75 -1.58 -20.30
N ASN A 214 20.04 -2.70 -20.31
CA ASN A 214 20.17 -3.76 -21.30
C ASN A 214 18.75 -4.23 -21.68
N PRO A 215 18.55 -4.91 -22.81
CA PRO A 215 17.22 -5.36 -23.23
C PRO A 215 16.51 -6.27 -22.21
N SER A 216 17.26 -6.94 -21.33
CA SER A 216 16.72 -7.81 -20.27
C SER A 216 16.46 -7.09 -18.94
N CYS A 217 16.69 -5.78 -18.86
CA CYS A 217 16.43 -4.99 -17.66
C CYS A 217 14.91 -4.86 -17.46
N VAL A 218 14.46 -5.01 -16.21
CA VAL A 218 13.03 -4.86 -15.85
C VAL A 218 12.47 -3.48 -16.18
N CYS A 219 13.34 -2.47 -16.33
CA CYS A 219 12.91 -1.13 -16.75
C CYS A 219 12.61 -1.04 -18.25
N MET A 220 13.03 -1.99 -19.09
CA MET A 220 12.77 -1.98 -20.52
C MET A 220 11.40 -2.57 -20.82
N LYS A 221 10.58 -1.81 -21.54
CA LYS A 221 9.30 -2.26 -22.09
C LYS A 221 9.23 -1.75 -23.53
N ASP A 222 8.92 -2.63 -24.48
CA ASP A 222 8.79 -2.29 -25.90
C ASP A 222 10.04 -1.57 -26.47
N GLY A 223 11.23 -2.04 -26.08
CA GLY A 223 12.52 -1.46 -26.50
C GLY A 223 12.84 -0.09 -25.90
N LYS A 224 11.99 0.47 -25.02
CA LYS A 224 12.20 1.76 -24.36
C LYS A 224 12.32 1.61 -22.85
N CYS A 225 13.17 2.43 -22.23
CA CYS A 225 13.25 2.48 -20.78
C CYS A 225 12.02 3.20 -20.22
N THR A 226 11.23 2.49 -19.41
CA THR A 226 10.06 3.02 -18.68
C THR A 226 10.39 4.17 -17.74
N LYS A 227 11.67 4.35 -17.38
CA LYS A 227 12.16 5.48 -16.57
C LYS A 227 12.62 6.67 -17.42
N GLY A 228 12.55 6.56 -18.75
CA GLY A 228 12.89 7.62 -19.71
C GLY A 228 14.38 7.92 -19.76
N TYR A 229 15.22 6.88 -19.69
CA TYR A 229 16.66 6.99 -19.95
C TYR A 229 16.97 6.63 -21.42
N PRO A 230 17.96 7.27 -22.05
CA PRO A 230 18.78 8.37 -21.53
C PRO A 230 17.96 9.65 -21.31
N LYS A 231 18.27 10.42 -20.26
CA LYS A 231 17.63 11.70 -19.97
C LYS A 231 18.16 12.80 -20.89
N PRO A 232 17.37 13.84 -21.23
CA PRO A 232 17.89 14.95 -22.03
C PRO A 232 19.03 15.66 -21.30
N LEU A 233 20.03 16.13 -22.06
CA LEU A 233 21.03 17.05 -21.57
C LEU A 233 20.39 18.41 -21.27
N ALA A 234 20.86 19.09 -20.24
CA ALA A 234 20.31 20.36 -19.78
C ALA A 234 21.39 21.21 -19.10
N GLU A 235 21.59 22.43 -19.59
CA GLU A 235 22.58 23.37 -19.02
C GLU A 235 22.17 23.93 -17.66
N VAL A 236 20.87 23.99 -17.38
CA VAL A 236 20.30 24.47 -16.12
C VAL A 236 19.15 23.58 -15.71
N THR A 237 18.93 23.45 -14.39
CA THR A 237 17.74 22.75 -13.89
C THR A 237 16.49 23.52 -14.26
N ARG A 238 15.50 22.83 -14.83
CA ARG A 238 14.22 23.42 -15.21
C ARG A 238 13.10 22.84 -14.36
N GLY A 239 12.33 23.72 -13.73
CA GLY A 239 11.11 23.35 -13.05
C GLY A 239 10.13 22.68 -14.02
N ASN A 240 9.41 21.67 -13.53
CA ASN A 240 8.32 21.04 -14.26
C ASN A 240 7.03 21.26 -13.48
N VAL A 241 6.05 21.92 -14.10
CA VAL A 241 4.76 22.25 -13.48
C VAL A 241 3.97 20.98 -13.12
N ASN A 242 4.18 19.88 -13.86
CA ASN A 242 3.41 18.63 -13.74
C ASN A 242 4.29 17.39 -13.45
N GLY A 243 5.48 17.55 -12.88
CA GLY A 243 6.33 16.41 -12.55
C GLY A 243 7.61 16.77 -11.83
N PHE A 244 8.58 15.86 -11.87
CA PHE A 244 9.91 16.12 -11.30
C PHE A 244 10.66 17.16 -12.14
N PRO A 245 11.47 18.04 -11.51
CA PRO A 245 12.30 18.98 -12.25
C PRO A 245 13.27 18.22 -13.16
N VAL A 246 13.55 18.79 -14.33
CA VAL A 246 14.59 18.28 -15.22
C VAL A 246 15.92 18.78 -14.66
N CYS A 247 16.66 17.88 -14.01
CA CYS A 247 17.95 18.22 -13.40
C CYS A 247 18.97 18.60 -14.47
N ARG A 248 19.88 19.52 -14.11
CA ARG A 248 21.05 19.87 -14.91
C ARG A 248 21.90 18.64 -15.23
N ARG A 249 22.24 18.49 -16.51
CA ARG A 249 23.05 17.41 -17.09
C ARG A 249 23.86 18.00 -18.25
N ARG A 250 25.00 18.64 -17.95
CA ARG A 250 25.83 19.28 -18.96
C ARG A 250 26.65 18.29 -19.77
N LEU A 251 27.07 18.71 -20.95
CA LEU A 251 28.08 17.99 -21.72
C LEU A 251 29.42 17.99 -20.95
N ARG A 252 30.13 16.86 -21.03
CA ARG A 252 31.52 16.77 -20.58
C ARG A 252 32.47 16.81 -21.79
N PRO A 253 33.78 17.03 -21.59
CA PRO A 253 34.76 16.91 -22.66
C PRO A 253 34.67 15.55 -23.38
N PRO A 254 34.82 15.48 -24.70
CA PRO A 254 34.84 14.22 -25.43
C PRO A 254 35.94 13.30 -24.92
N ASP A 255 35.57 12.09 -24.49
CA ASP A 255 36.46 11.03 -24.05
C ASP A 255 35.70 9.69 -23.98
N VAL A 256 36.38 8.58 -23.74
CA VAL A 256 35.78 7.26 -23.52
C VAL A 256 35.99 6.81 -22.09
N LEU A 257 34.89 6.68 -21.33
CA LEU A 257 34.92 6.09 -20.00
C LEU A 257 34.73 4.58 -20.10
N LYS A 258 35.66 3.82 -19.51
CA LYS A 258 35.55 2.35 -19.42
C LYS A 258 35.25 1.93 -17.99
N PHE A 259 34.09 1.33 -17.77
CA PHE A 259 33.68 0.88 -16.45
C PHE A 259 32.71 -0.31 -16.53
N TRP A 260 32.78 -1.26 -15.58
CA TRP A 260 32.05 -2.55 -15.61
C TRP A 260 32.22 -3.35 -16.93
N GLY A 261 33.39 -3.26 -17.57
CA GLY A 261 33.65 -3.91 -18.85
C GLY A 261 32.83 -3.36 -20.02
N ARG A 262 32.30 -2.13 -19.88
CA ARG A 262 31.57 -1.40 -20.93
C ARG A 262 32.25 -0.07 -21.22
N GLU A 263 32.11 0.37 -22.46
CA GLU A 263 32.56 1.69 -22.90
C GLU A 263 31.37 2.64 -22.96
N TYR A 264 31.57 3.83 -22.43
CA TYR A 264 30.60 4.90 -22.39
C TYR A 264 31.19 6.16 -23.01
N ASP A 265 30.40 6.88 -23.79
CA ASP A 265 30.76 8.21 -24.27
C ASP A 265 30.75 9.20 -23.09
N ASN A 266 31.92 9.74 -22.74
CA ASN A 266 32.07 10.70 -21.65
C ASN A 266 31.25 11.97 -21.92
N ALA A 267 31.13 12.41 -23.17
CA ALA A 267 30.44 13.66 -23.49
C ALA A 267 28.97 13.63 -23.05
N THR A 268 28.31 12.48 -23.24
CA THR A 268 26.88 12.27 -22.98
C THR A 268 26.58 11.46 -21.71
N ILE A 269 27.59 11.01 -20.96
CA ILE A 269 27.41 10.11 -19.81
C ILE A 269 26.45 10.66 -18.74
N ASN A 270 26.38 11.99 -18.61
CA ASN A 270 25.48 12.68 -17.68
C ASN A 270 24.00 12.40 -17.93
N GLN A 271 23.61 11.89 -19.11
CA GLN A 271 22.24 11.46 -19.40
C GLN A 271 21.81 10.20 -18.62
N TRP A 272 22.77 9.45 -18.09
CA TRP A 272 22.53 8.15 -17.46
C TRP A 272 22.51 8.18 -15.94
N PHE A 273 22.97 9.25 -15.29
CA PHE A 273 22.98 9.28 -13.82
C PHE A 273 21.60 9.53 -13.23
N VAL A 274 21.28 8.78 -12.19
CA VAL A 274 20.13 9.01 -11.33
C VAL A 274 20.44 10.21 -10.43
N PRO A 275 19.50 11.15 -10.22
CA PRO A 275 19.71 12.28 -9.31
C PRO A 275 20.14 11.84 -7.90
N TYR A 276 21.15 12.49 -7.36
CA TYR A 276 21.75 12.13 -6.07
C TYR A 276 22.15 13.37 -5.28
N ASN A 277 22.25 13.22 -3.95
CA ASN A 277 22.88 14.24 -3.12
C ASN A 277 24.35 13.86 -2.88
N PRO A 278 25.33 14.72 -3.27
CA PRO A 278 26.77 14.43 -3.14
C PRO A 278 27.20 13.94 -1.76
N TYR A 279 26.73 14.59 -0.70
CA TYR A 279 27.09 14.25 0.68
C TYR A 279 26.54 12.87 1.08
N LEU A 280 25.24 12.64 0.87
CA LEU A 280 24.60 11.38 1.23
C LEU A 280 25.20 10.20 0.44
N SER A 281 25.40 10.36 -0.86
CA SER A 281 26.01 9.32 -1.69
C SER A 281 27.41 8.97 -1.19
N GLN A 282 28.28 9.97 -0.99
CA GLN A 282 29.64 9.73 -0.50
C GLN A 282 29.68 9.07 0.88
N LYS A 283 28.84 9.54 1.82
CA LYS A 283 28.84 9.05 3.21
C LYS A 283 28.41 7.60 3.32
N TYR A 284 27.38 7.20 2.57
CA TYR A 284 26.79 5.86 2.69
C TYR A 284 27.35 4.86 1.67
N ASN A 285 28.03 5.37 0.63
CA ASN A 285 28.60 4.60 -0.46
C ASN A 285 27.63 3.54 -1.02
N CYS A 286 26.39 3.95 -1.25
CA CYS A 286 25.32 3.08 -1.75
C CYS A 286 24.38 3.84 -2.69
N HIS A 287 23.46 3.12 -3.33
CA HIS A 287 22.48 3.71 -4.25
C HIS A 287 21.45 4.52 -3.46
N ILE A 288 21.65 5.84 -3.39
CA ILE A 288 20.73 6.82 -2.81
C ILE A 288 20.25 7.77 -3.89
N ASN A 289 18.98 7.62 -4.30
CA ASN A 289 18.33 8.55 -5.22
C ASN A 289 17.65 9.66 -4.42
N VAL A 290 17.77 10.91 -4.87
CA VAL A 290 17.10 12.06 -4.27
C VAL A 290 16.38 12.83 -5.36
N GLU A 291 15.06 12.92 -5.24
CA GLU A 291 14.19 13.61 -6.19
C GLU A 291 13.42 14.74 -5.48
N VAL A 292 13.35 15.91 -6.10
CA VAL A 292 12.48 17.01 -5.62
C VAL A 292 11.08 16.81 -6.18
N SER A 293 10.08 16.81 -5.29
CA SER A 293 8.68 16.64 -5.67
C SER A 293 7.90 17.95 -5.64
N THR A 294 7.48 18.41 -6.81
CA THR A 294 6.64 19.59 -6.96
C THR A 294 5.14 19.26 -7.00
N THR A 295 4.77 17.98 -7.16
CA THR A 295 3.38 17.57 -7.47
C THR A 295 2.72 16.72 -6.39
N LEU A 296 1.38 16.69 -6.38
CA LEU A 296 0.58 15.77 -5.58
C LEU A 296 0.82 14.28 -5.94
N THR A 297 1.53 14.01 -7.03
CA THR A 297 1.92 12.65 -7.42
C THR A 297 2.80 12.00 -6.34
N ALA A 298 3.61 12.75 -5.57
CA ALA A 298 4.32 12.17 -4.41
C ALA A 298 3.37 11.63 -3.33
N VAL A 299 2.20 12.24 -3.16
CA VAL A 299 1.16 11.73 -2.25
C VAL A 299 0.54 10.45 -2.82
N LYS A 300 0.33 10.34 -4.14
CA LYS A 300 -0.05 9.05 -4.78
C LYS A 300 1.04 7.99 -4.65
N TYR A 301 2.31 8.40 -4.66
CA TYR A 301 3.44 7.48 -4.41
C TYR A 301 3.44 6.94 -2.98
N LEU A 302 3.09 7.76 -1.98
CA LEU A 302 2.87 7.32 -0.60
C LEU A 302 1.83 6.19 -0.55
N TYR A 303 0.70 6.33 -1.24
CA TYR A 303 -0.31 5.26 -1.35
C TYR A 303 0.30 3.97 -1.88
N LYS A 304 1.05 4.05 -3.00
CA LYS A 304 1.60 2.87 -3.65
C LYS A 304 2.46 2.04 -2.70
N TYR A 305 3.34 2.65 -1.92
CA TYR A 305 4.33 1.93 -1.11
C TYR A 305 3.91 1.71 0.34
N VAL A 306 3.10 2.58 0.94
CA VAL A 306 2.52 2.36 2.29
C VAL A 306 1.43 1.29 2.24
N TYR A 307 0.68 1.21 1.13
CA TYR A 307 -0.39 0.23 0.96
C TYR A 307 0.02 -1.00 0.16
N LYS A 308 1.24 -1.05 -0.40
CA LYS A 308 1.74 -2.28 -1.06
C LYS A 308 1.86 -3.38 -0.02
N GLY A 309 0.93 -4.32 -0.02
CA GLY A 309 1.06 -5.55 0.75
C GLY A 309 2.21 -6.40 0.25
N SER A 310 2.60 -7.39 1.06
CA SER A 310 3.47 -8.47 0.62
C SER A 310 2.88 -9.13 -0.63
N ASP A 311 3.75 -9.57 -1.54
CA ASP A 311 3.34 -10.48 -2.62
C ASP A 311 2.63 -11.69 -1.99
N LYS A 312 1.54 -12.16 -2.61
CA LYS A 312 0.75 -13.28 -2.10
C LYS A 312 0.75 -14.41 -3.11
N ALA A 313 0.89 -15.63 -2.61
CA ALA A 313 0.61 -16.84 -3.36
C ALA A 313 -0.73 -17.42 -2.87
N VAL A 314 -1.53 -17.93 -3.79
CA VAL A 314 -2.70 -18.75 -3.45
C VAL A 314 -2.24 -20.20 -3.53
N ILE A 315 -2.35 -20.92 -2.42
CA ILE A 315 -2.01 -22.33 -2.32
C ILE A 315 -3.30 -23.12 -2.27
N THR A 316 -3.42 -24.12 -3.15
CA THR A 316 -4.50 -25.09 -3.11
C THR A 316 -4.01 -26.37 -2.45
N ILE A 317 -4.66 -26.81 -1.37
CA ILE A 317 -4.35 -28.09 -0.71
C ILE A 317 -5.30 -29.15 -1.24
N GLU A 318 -4.76 -30.22 -1.81
CA GLU A 318 -5.50 -31.40 -2.23
C GLU A 318 -5.05 -32.60 -1.39
N THR A 319 -5.97 -33.23 -0.66
CA THR A 319 -5.68 -34.47 0.08
C THR A 319 -5.65 -35.66 -0.86
N VAL A 320 -4.48 -36.31 -0.97
CA VAL A 320 -4.34 -37.62 -1.63
C VAL A 320 -4.28 -38.69 -0.54
N ARG A 321 -5.30 -39.55 -0.45
CA ARG A 321 -5.28 -40.74 0.41
C ARG A 321 -5.53 -41.99 -0.44
N GLY A 322 -4.57 -42.93 -0.40
CA GLY A 322 -4.64 -44.23 -1.08
C GLY A 322 -4.11 -44.21 -2.51
N GLU A 323 -3.82 -45.40 -3.04
CA GLU A 323 -3.27 -45.64 -4.39
C GLU A 323 -4.21 -45.20 -5.55
N SER A 324 -5.41 -44.73 -5.25
CA SER A 324 -6.31 -44.12 -6.22
C SER A 324 -5.92 -42.65 -6.47
N ARG A 325 -5.43 -42.36 -7.68
CA ARG A 325 -5.11 -41.01 -8.21
C ARG A 325 -6.34 -40.08 -8.38
N GLN A 326 -7.40 -40.25 -7.59
CA GLN A 326 -8.55 -39.36 -7.63
C GLN A 326 -8.47 -38.38 -6.47
N ALA A 327 -8.09 -37.14 -6.79
CA ALA A 327 -8.15 -36.02 -5.87
C ALA A 327 -9.60 -35.86 -5.38
N ARG A 328 -9.84 -36.13 -4.09
CA ARG A 328 -11.11 -35.75 -3.46
C ARG A 328 -11.03 -34.25 -3.16
N MET A 329 -12.01 -33.50 -3.67
CA MET A 329 -12.14 -32.06 -3.45
C MET A 329 -12.31 -31.78 -1.95
N GLU A 330 -11.43 -30.95 -1.37
CA GLU A 330 -11.58 -30.55 0.04
C GLU A 330 -12.86 -29.71 0.23
N PRO A 331 -13.80 -30.11 1.12
CA PRO A 331 -15.09 -29.41 1.29
C PRO A 331 -14.95 -28.03 1.92
N ASN A 332 -13.87 -27.77 2.65
CA ASN A 332 -13.64 -26.49 3.30
C ASN A 332 -12.93 -25.53 2.34
N GLU A 333 -13.69 -24.61 1.74
CA GLU A 333 -13.22 -23.62 0.77
C GLU A 333 -12.05 -22.75 1.28
N ILE A 334 -11.98 -22.49 2.59
CA ILE A 334 -10.91 -21.73 3.23
C ILE A 334 -9.62 -22.56 3.32
N ILE A 335 -9.72 -23.86 3.61
CA ILE A 335 -8.57 -24.79 3.61
C ILE A 335 -8.14 -25.09 2.17
N ARG A 336 -9.11 -25.14 1.25
CA ARG A 336 -8.88 -25.33 -0.18
C ARG A 336 -8.11 -24.18 -0.80
N TYR A 337 -8.26 -22.95 -0.33
CA TYR A 337 -7.53 -21.78 -0.83
C TYR A 337 -6.84 -21.03 0.32
N LEU A 338 -5.56 -21.32 0.55
CA LEU A 338 -4.75 -20.60 1.52
C LEU A 338 -4.02 -19.43 0.86
N ASN A 339 -4.23 -18.23 1.40
CA ASN A 339 -3.50 -17.03 0.99
C ASN A 339 -2.19 -16.92 1.78
N ALA A 340 -1.11 -17.32 1.15
CA ALA A 340 0.24 -17.25 1.66
C ALA A 340 0.88 -15.89 1.39
N ARG A 341 1.46 -15.24 2.42
CA ARG A 341 2.35 -14.09 2.19
C ARG A 341 3.74 -14.59 1.81
N TYR A 342 4.31 -14.01 0.75
CA TYR A 342 5.72 -14.12 0.45
C TYR A 342 6.51 -13.15 1.34
N ILE A 343 7.48 -13.68 2.07
CA ILE A 343 8.40 -12.91 2.90
C ILE A 343 9.82 -13.24 2.45
N SER A 344 10.58 -12.23 2.04
CA SER A 344 11.98 -12.43 1.64
C SER A 344 12.86 -12.79 2.85
N PRO A 345 13.99 -13.49 2.68
CA PRO A 345 14.87 -13.82 3.79
C PRO A 345 15.33 -12.61 4.61
N VAL A 346 15.66 -11.49 3.95
CA VAL A 346 16.06 -10.25 4.63
C VAL A 346 14.89 -9.63 5.38
N GLU A 347 13.68 -9.65 4.82
CA GLU A 347 12.46 -9.20 5.52
C GLU A 347 12.20 -10.04 6.77
N ALA A 348 12.34 -11.36 6.67
CA ALA A 348 12.19 -12.27 7.80
C ALA A 348 13.20 -11.94 8.90
N CYS A 349 14.47 -11.76 8.55
CA CYS A 349 15.51 -11.34 9.50
C CYS A 349 15.19 -9.99 10.14
N MET A 350 14.76 -8.99 9.37
CA MET A 350 14.36 -7.68 9.92
C MET A 350 13.20 -7.82 10.91
N ARG A 351 12.18 -8.64 10.60
CA ARG A 351 11.05 -8.90 11.49
C ARG A 351 11.48 -9.64 12.77
N LEU A 352 12.30 -10.68 12.65
CA LEU A 352 12.82 -11.46 13.79
C LEU A 352 13.69 -10.60 14.72
N LEU A 353 14.49 -9.69 14.16
CA LEU A 353 15.32 -8.75 14.91
C LEU A 353 14.53 -7.54 15.45
N GLY A 354 13.22 -7.45 15.16
CA GLY A 354 12.36 -6.36 15.63
C GLY A 354 12.62 -5.01 14.96
N TYR A 355 13.22 -4.99 13.77
CA TYR A 355 13.48 -3.76 13.03
C TYR A 355 12.20 -3.17 12.41
N ALA A 356 12.04 -1.85 12.54
CA ALA A 356 10.91 -1.14 11.99
C ALA A 356 11.04 -0.99 10.47
N ILE A 357 10.18 -1.69 9.73
CA ILE A 357 10.08 -1.60 8.26
C ILE A 357 9.29 -0.39 7.77
N GLN A 358 8.70 0.39 8.67
CA GLN A 358 8.03 1.65 8.36
C GLN A 358 8.11 2.58 9.56
N GLY A 359 8.04 3.89 9.32
CA GLY A 359 8.02 4.86 10.40
C GLY A 359 7.71 6.27 9.93
N LYS A 360 7.53 7.14 10.92
CA LYS A 360 7.12 8.54 10.74
C LYS A 360 7.62 9.37 11.90
N THR A 361 7.85 10.66 11.68
CA THR A 361 8.30 11.58 12.74
C THR A 361 7.20 11.91 13.74
N HIS A 362 5.94 11.87 13.32
CA HIS A 362 4.79 12.22 14.16
C HIS A 362 4.05 10.97 14.65
N SER A 363 3.82 10.90 15.95
CA SER A 363 2.86 9.97 16.53
C SER A 363 1.44 10.39 16.11
N ILE A 364 0.60 9.43 15.70
CA ILE A 364 -0.77 9.72 15.27
C ILE A 364 -1.72 9.10 16.29
N VAL A 365 -2.51 9.93 16.93
CA VAL A 365 -3.56 9.54 17.87
C VAL A 365 -4.86 9.43 17.09
N GLN A 366 -5.41 8.22 17.00
CA GLN A 366 -6.69 7.99 16.32
C GLN A 366 -7.82 8.47 17.23
N LEU A 367 -8.47 9.56 16.86
CA LEU A 367 -9.55 10.19 17.61
C LEU A 367 -10.89 9.67 17.09
N THR A 368 -11.49 8.76 17.85
CA THR A 368 -12.83 8.25 17.56
C THR A 368 -13.87 9.32 17.87
N ILE A 369 -14.83 9.47 16.95
CA ILE A 369 -16.07 10.23 17.13
C ILE A 369 -17.24 9.26 17.24
N HIS A 370 -18.25 9.68 17.97
CA HIS A 370 -19.50 8.96 18.12
C HIS A 370 -20.58 9.95 18.55
N LEU A 371 -21.84 9.62 18.28
CA LEU A 371 -22.97 10.34 18.86
C LEU A 371 -23.05 10.07 20.37
N GLU A 372 -23.86 10.87 21.05
CA GLU A 372 -24.20 10.58 22.44
C GLU A 372 -24.71 9.13 22.53
N ASN A 373 -24.16 8.36 23.48
CA ASN A 373 -24.58 6.97 23.70
C ASN A 373 -24.41 6.02 22.50
N ALA A 374 -23.56 6.33 21.51
CA ALA A 374 -23.26 5.45 20.37
C ALA A 374 -21.77 5.04 20.33
N GLN A 375 -21.18 4.76 21.49
CA GLN A 375 -19.74 4.50 21.58
C GLN A 375 -19.42 3.10 21.07
N VAL A 376 -18.44 2.98 20.19
CA VAL A 376 -17.96 1.66 19.77
C VAL A 376 -17.14 1.01 20.89
N VAL A 377 -17.50 -0.22 21.25
CA VAL A 377 -16.81 -1.02 22.26
C VAL A 377 -16.30 -2.33 21.63
N THR A 378 -15.05 -2.68 21.93
CA THR A 378 -14.47 -3.98 21.59
C THR A 378 -14.58 -4.95 22.76
N PHE A 379 -15.03 -6.18 22.48
CA PHE A 379 -15.13 -7.25 23.48
C PHE A 379 -14.84 -8.62 22.86
N ARG A 380 -14.57 -9.59 23.73
CA ARG A 380 -14.56 -11.02 23.40
C ARG A 380 -15.89 -11.62 23.80
N SER A 381 -16.32 -12.69 23.15
CA SER A 381 -17.55 -13.36 23.54
C SER A 381 -17.51 -13.95 24.95
N SER A 382 -16.32 -14.29 25.44
CA SER A 382 -16.11 -14.72 26.83
C SER A 382 -16.04 -13.59 27.85
N ASP A 383 -16.12 -12.31 27.43
CA ASP A 383 -16.12 -11.19 28.38
C ASP A 383 -17.44 -11.14 29.18
N ASN A 384 -17.37 -10.71 30.44
CA ASN A 384 -18.58 -10.44 31.23
C ASN A 384 -19.36 -9.24 30.63
N PRO A 385 -20.65 -9.37 30.28
CA PRO A 385 -21.44 -8.32 29.65
C PRO A 385 -21.47 -7.00 30.43
N ASP A 386 -21.69 -7.04 31.75
CA ASP A 386 -21.75 -5.84 32.59
C ASP A 386 -20.45 -5.03 32.54
N ARG A 387 -19.31 -5.74 32.55
CA ARG A 387 -18.00 -5.09 32.38
C ARG A 387 -17.86 -4.47 31.01
N VAL A 388 -18.34 -5.11 29.94
CA VAL A 388 -18.26 -4.58 28.56
C VAL A 388 -19.03 -3.26 28.45
N LEU A 389 -20.24 -3.18 29.01
CA LEU A 389 -21.06 -1.97 29.02
C LEU A 389 -20.31 -0.79 29.68
N THR A 390 -19.52 -1.04 30.73
CA THR A 390 -18.76 0.04 31.38
C THR A 390 -17.52 0.52 30.62
N ARG A 391 -17.00 -0.25 29.64
CA ARG A 391 -15.73 0.09 28.93
C ARG A 391 -15.81 1.38 28.13
N GLY A 392 -17.00 1.73 27.64
CA GLY A 392 -17.30 2.93 26.84
C GLY A 392 -17.58 4.19 27.64
N ARG A 393 -17.71 4.12 28.98
CA ARG A 393 -18.11 5.26 29.83
C ARG A 393 -17.21 6.50 29.72
N HIS A 394 -15.93 6.31 29.41
CA HIS A 394 -15.00 7.40 29.21
C HIS A 394 -14.22 7.16 27.92
N THR A 395 -14.55 7.95 26.89
CA THR A 395 -13.84 7.97 25.62
C THR A 395 -12.92 9.18 25.55
N MET A 396 -12.02 9.20 24.56
CA MET A 396 -11.20 10.37 24.28
C MET A 396 -12.05 11.62 23.99
N LEU A 397 -13.21 11.45 23.35
CA LEU A 397 -14.12 12.54 23.02
C LEU A 397 -14.82 13.08 24.28
N THR A 398 -15.44 12.22 25.09
CA THR A 398 -16.15 12.68 26.30
C THR A 398 -15.17 13.33 27.29
N ARG A 399 -13.96 12.78 27.42
CA ARG A 399 -12.91 13.39 28.26
C ARG A 399 -12.34 14.66 27.67
N CYS A 400 -12.44 14.88 26.35
CA CYS A 400 -12.09 16.16 25.75
C CYS A 400 -13.09 17.23 26.17
N PHE A 401 -14.39 16.93 26.22
CA PHE A 401 -15.39 17.89 26.70
C PHE A 401 -15.16 18.27 28.16
N GLU A 402 -14.87 17.29 29.02
CA GLU A 402 -14.49 17.56 30.41
C GLU A 402 -13.20 18.38 30.51
N LEU A 403 -12.20 18.10 29.66
CA LEU A 403 -10.97 18.89 29.60
C LEU A 403 -11.26 20.35 29.22
N CYS A 404 -12.10 20.58 28.21
CA CYS A 404 -12.50 21.93 27.80
C CYS A 404 -13.36 22.63 28.86
N ALA A 405 -14.07 21.89 29.71
CA ALA A 405 -14.84 22.44 30.84
C ALA A 405 -14.01 22.67 32.11
N SER A 406 -12.75 22.20 32.14
CA SER A 406 -11.85 22.33 33.29
C SER A 406 -11.48 23.80 33.52
N GLU A 407 -11.47 24.23 34.78
CA GLU A 407 -10.99 25.54 35.22
C GLU A 407 -9.52 25.49 35.71
N ALA A 408 -8.85 24.34 35.59
CA ALA A 408 -7.44 24.23 35.92
C ALA A 408 -6.60 25.10 34.97
N PRO A 409 -5.59 25.85 35.46
CA PRO A 409 -4.77 26.73 34.63
C PRO A 409 -4.10 26.02 33.44
N GLU A 410 -3.63 24.79 33.66
CA GLU A 410 -2.96 23.96 32.65
C GLU A 410 -3.87 23.46 31.53
N ASP A 411 -5.17 23.40 31.78
CA ASP A 411 -6.18 22.91 30.83
C ASP A 411 -6.81 24.04 29.99
N GLN A 412 -6.62 25.31 30.37
CA GLN A 412 -7.27 26.45 29.71
C GLN A 412 -6.98 26.54 28.21
N ILE A 413 -5.81 26.07 27.75
CA ILE A 413 -5.51 26.04 26.32
C ILE A 413 -6.46 25.13 25.54
N ALA A 414 -7.01 24.07 26.17
CA ALA A 414 -7.87 23.11 25.48
C ALA A 414 -9.16 23.77 24.97
N LYS A 415 -9.63 24.84 25.66
CA LYS A 415 -10.80 25.64 25.26
C LYS A 415 -10.61 26.32 23.90
N THR A 416 -9.37 26.60 23.49
CA THR A 416 -9.06 27.25 22.21
C THR A 416 -8.64 26.25 21.12
N MET A 417 -8.62 24.95 21.42
CA MET A 417 -8.15 23.91 20.50
C MET A 417 -9.31 23.14 19.89
N ALA A 418 -9.19 22.80 18.60
CA ALA A 418 -10.06 21.80 18.02
C ALA A 418 -9.70 20.41 18.59
N TYR A 419 -10.68 19.49 18.66
CA TYR A 419 -10.45 18.14 19.18
C TYR A 419 -9.29 17.41 18.48
N GLN A 420 -9.14 17.61 17.17
CA GLN A 420 -8.04 17.06 16.37
C GLN A 420 -6.64 17.58 16.76
N ASP A 421 -6.58 18.74 17.39
CA ASP A 421 -5.34 19.38 17.81
C ASP A 421 -4.98 19.04 19.25
N ILE A 422 -5.92 18.56 20.07
CA ILE A 422 -5.67 18.17 21.47
C ILE A 422 -4.42 17.30 21.64
N PRO A 423 -4.14 16.29 20.78
CA PRO A 423 -2.93 15.48 20.89
C PRO A 423 -1.59 16.23 20.79
N LYS A 424 -1.58 17.45 20.22
CA LYS A 424 -0.39 18.32 20.11
C LYS A 424 0.07 18.79 21.50
N GLU A 425 -0.87 19.12 22.38
CA GLU A 425 -0.60 19.67 23.72
C GLU A 425 -0.86 18.66 24.85
N PHE A 426 -1.68 17.65 24.61
CA PHE A 426 -2.09 16.66 25.60
C PHE A 426 -1.77 15.24 25.14
N ARG A 427 -1.49 14.36 26.09
CA ARG A 427 -1.39 12.91 25.85
C ARG A 427 -2.57 12.20 26.48
N TRP A 428 -3.04 11.14 25.83
CA TRP A 428 -4.05 10.26 26.40
C TRP A 428 -3.40 9.29 27.38
N ASP A 429 -3.78 9.34 28.65
CA ASP A 429 -3.45 8.32 29.63
C ASP A 429 -4.53 7.23 29.63
N ALA A 430 -4.20 6.08 29.03
CA ALA A 430 -5.12 4.95 28.94
C ALA A 430 -5.45 4.30 30.29
N LYS A 431 -4.59 4.45 31.31
CA LYS A 431 -4.81 3.86 32.64
C LYS A 431 -5.87 4.63 33.42
N THR A 432 -5.72 5.95 33.47
CA THR A 432 -6.68 6.84 34.17
C THR A 432 -7.83 7.28 33.28
N LYS A 433 -7.75 7.01 31.96
CA LYS A 433 -8.67 7.48 30.92
C LYS A 433 -8.87 8.99 30.98
N ARG A 434 -7.77 9.75 30.91
CA ARG A 434 -7.76 11.22 30.94
C ARG A 434 -6.77 11.80 29.94
N TRP A 435 -7.04 13.03 29.51
CA TRP A 435 -6.05 13.85 28.83
C TRP A 435 -5.13 14.48 29.86
N VAL A 436 -3.81 14.41 29.61
CA VAL A 436 -2.79 14.94 30.50
C VAL A 436 -1.90 15.89 29.71
N ARG A 437 -1.72 17.11 30.21
CA ARG A 437 -0.87 18.13 29.56
C ARG A 437 0.55 17.57 29.38
N ARG A 438 1.11 17.79 28.19
CA ARG A 438 2.50 17.44 27.89
C ARG A 438 3.40 18.46 28.57
N LYS A 439 4.43 17.97 29.25
CA LYS A 439 5.47 18.83 29.86
C LYS A 439 6.59 19.17 28.88
N GLN A 440 6.73 18.39 27.82
CA GLN A 440 7.74 18.53 26.78
C GLN A 440 7.06 18.33 25.43
N PHE A 441 7.58 19.02 24.42
CA PHE A 441 7.12 18.86 23.05
C PHE A 441 7.28 17.41 22.60
N GLN A 442 6.23 16.84 22.04
CA GLN A 442 6.27 15.60 21.30
C GLN A 442 5.48 15.77 20.02
N ALA A 443 6.08 15.42 18.89
CA ALA A 443 5.45 15.42 17.59
C ALA A 443 4.24 14.46 17.58
N ALA A 444 3.04 15.00 17.76
CA ALA A 444 1.80 14.24 17.90
C ALA A 444 0.65 14.94 17.17
N LEU A 445 -0.10 14.19 16.37
CA LEU A 445 -1.26 14.69 15.64
C LEU A 445 -2.50 13.86 15.95
N GLY A 446 -3.65 14.52 16.05
CA GLY A 446 -4.95 13.85 16.08
C GLY A 446 -5.45 13.55 14.69
N ARG A 447 -5.80 12.28 14.46
CA ARG A 447 -6.49 11.84 13.24
C ARG A 447 -7.91 11.45 13.60
N MET A 448 -8.87 12.25 13.13
CA MET A 448 -10.28 11.92 13.24
C MET A 448 -10.56 10.64 12.46
N VAL A 449 -11.26 9.69 13.09
CA VAL A 449 -11.81 8.55 12.37
C VAL A 449 -12.96 9.09 11.52
N HIS A 450 -12.76 9.12 10.20
CA HIS A 450 -13.87 9.30 9.29
C HIS A 450 -14.75 8.04 9.44
N LEU A 451 -15.80 8.15 10.26
CA LEU A 451 -16.98 7.32 10.07
C LEU A 451 -17.39 7.64 8.64
N GLY A 452 -17.37 6.66 7.74
CA GLY A 452 -17.72 6.91 6.36
C GLY A 452 -19.06 7.63 6.36
N GLU A 453 -19.06 8.91 6.01
CA GLU A 453 -20.26 9.50 5.45
C GLU A 453 -20.42 8.76 4.14
N GLU A 454 -21.13 7.64 4.20
CA GLU A 454 -21.72 7.15 2.98
C GLU A 454 -22.59 8.31 2.53
N LYS A 455 -22.16 8.97 1.43
CA LYS A 455 -22.92 10.05 0.82
C LYS A 455 -24.38 9.60 0.78
N GLU A 456 -25.32 10.49 1.04
CA GLU A 456 -26.75 10.16 1.10
C GLU A 456 -27.18 9.31 -0.12
N ASP A 457 -26.61 9.60 -1.29
CA ASP A 457 -26.74 8.84 -2.53
C ASP A 457 -26.24 7.39 -2.46
N MET A 458 -25.14 7.12 -1.76
CA MET A 458 -24.60 5.77 -1.54
C MET A 458 -25.45 4.97 -0.56
N ILE A 459 -26.02 5.61 0.47
CA ILE A 459 -26.98 4.96 1.38
C ILE A 459 -28.25 4.63 0.61
N LYS A 460 -28.83 5.62 -0.09
CA LYS A 460 -30.01 5.43 -0.96
C LYS A 460 -29.77 4.32 -1.98
N PHE A 461 -28.64 4.33 -2.69
CA PHE A 461 -28.28 3.31 -3.66
C PHE A 461 -28.18 1.91 -3.04
N LYS A 462 -27.47 1.76 -1.91
CA LYS A 462 -27.35 0.45 -1.24
C LYS A 462 -28.68 -0.05 -0.70
N THR A 463 -29.49 0.85 -0.14
CA THR A 463 -30.84 0.52 0.35
C THR A 463 -31.75 0.10 -0.80
N LEU A 464 -31.76 0.84 -1.92
CA LEU A 464 -32.52 0.48 -3.13
C LEU A 464 -32.05 -0.84 -3.72
N LYS A 465 -30.74 -1.10 -3.73
CA LYS A 465 -30.17 -2.37 -4.22
C LYS A 465 -30.62 -3.53 -3.35
N SER A 466 -30.46 -3.42 -2.02
CA SER A 466 -30.91 -4.47 -1.10
C SER A 466 -32.43 -4.65 -1.13
N LEU A 467 -33.21 -3.59 -1.36
CA LEU A 467 -34.65 -3.67 -1.55
C LEU A 467 -34.99 -4.42 -2.85
N ASN A 468 -34.29 -4.12 -3.94
CA ASN A 468 -34.44 -4.82 -5.22
C ASN A 468 -34.13 -6.31 -5.08
N ASP A 469 -33.03 -6.65 -4.43
CA ASP A 469 -32.62 -8.05 -4.19
C ASP A 469 -33.68 -8.80 -3.35
N LEU A 470 -34.36 -8.12 -2.42
CA LEU A 470 -35.45 -8.70 -1.61
C LEU A 470 -36.77 -8.81 -2.38
N LEU A 471 -37.11 -7.82 -3.21
CA LEU A 471 -38.32 -7.80 -4.03
C LEU A 471 -38.27 -8.88 -5.12
N GLN A 472 -37.08 -9.14 -5.67
CA GLN A 472 -36.88 -10.19 -6.68
C GLN A 472 -37.22 -11.58 -6.15
N ILE A 473 -37.03 -11.83 -4.85
CA ILE A 473 -37.45 -13.09 -4.20
C ILE A 473 -38.97 -13.28 -4.29
N SER A 474 -39.73 -12.18 -4.37
CA SER A 474 -41.20 -12.17 -4.47
C SER A 474 -41.70 -11.87 -5.90
N GLY A 475 -40.81 -11.89 -6.91
CA GLY A 475 -41.17 -11.64 -8.31
C GLY A 475 -41.41 -10.18 -8.69
N TYR A 476 -40.99 -9.24 -7.84
CA TYR A 476 -41.08 -7.80 -8.10
C TYR A 476 -39.70 -7.16 -8.19
N THR A 477 -39.64 -5.96 -8.73
CA THR A 477 -38.44 -5.12 -8.80
C THR A 477 -38.72 -3.75 -8.19
N VAL A 478 -37.68 -2.96 -7.95
CA VAL A 478 -37.85 -1.57 -7.49
C VAL A 478 -38.54 -0.70 -8.56
N ALA A 479 -38.56 -1.11 -9.83
CA ALA A 479 -39.29 -0.44 -10.89
C ALA A 479 -40.82 -0.57 -10.76
N ASP A 480 -41.30 -1.57 -10.02
CA ASP A 480 -42.73 -1.80 -9.79
C ASP A 480 -43.31 -0.90 -8.67
N PHE A 481 -42.46 -0.13 -8.00
CA PHE A 481 -42.83 0.80 -6.94
C PHE A 481 -42.34 2.20 -7.31
N ASP A 482 -43.10 3.24 -6.95
CA ASP A 482 -42.75 4.65 -7.20
C ASP A 482 -41.56 5.11 -6.34
N LEU A 483 -40.39 4.53 -6.62
CA LEU A 483 -39.13 4.70 -5.91
C LEU A 483 -38.03 5.15 -6.89
N PRO A 484 -36.98 5.84 -6.42
CA PRO A 484 -35.82 6.17 -7.25
C PRO A 484 -35.17 4.90 -7.80
N GLN A 485 -34.73 4.94 -9.05
CA GLN A 485 -34.23 3.77 -9.76
C GLN A 485 -32.72 3.64 -9.59
N LEU A 486 -32.19 2.41 -9.65
CA LEU A 486 -30.75 2.17 -9.50
C LEU A 486 -29.92 2.90 -10.57
N HIS A 487 -30.47 3.07 -11.78
CA HIS A 487 -29.81 3.78 -12.88
C HIS A 487 -29.66 5.29 -12.65
N ASP A 488 -30.41 5.87 -11.71
CA ASP A 488 -30.27 7.28 -11.31
C ASP A 488 -28.94 7.54 -10.59
N PHE A 489 -28.19 6.48 -10.24
CA PHE A 489 -26.88 6.54 -9.59
C PHE A 489 -25.75 5.90 -10.42
N PRO A 490 -25.49 6.38 -11.66
CA PRO A 490 -24.67 5.66 -12.65
C PRO A 490 -23.21 5.41 -12.20
N ALA A 491 -22.61 6.34 -11.44
CA ALA A 491 -21.26 6.17 -10.89
C ALA A 491 -21.18 5.08 -9.80
N LEU A 492 -22.26 4.88 -9.03
CA LEU A 492 -22.35 3.90 -7.96
C LEU A 492 -22.78 2.52 -8.49
N VAL A 493 -23.59 2.47 -9.55
CA VAL A 493 -23.85 1.26 -10.34
C VAL A 493 -22.53 0.73 -10.90
N LEU A 494 -21.75 1.59 -11.55
CA LEU A 494 -20.45 1.21 -12.10
C LEU A 494 -19.49 0.74 -11.00
N ASP A 495 -19.36 1.45 -9.88
CA ASP A 495 -18.53 1.01 -8.74
C ASP A 495 -19.02 -0.32 -8.12
N SER A 496 -20.34 -0.54 -8.04
CA SER A 496 -20.93 -1.79 -7.57
C SER A 496 -20.66 -2.96 -8.52
N LEU A 497 -20.74 -2.75 -9.84
CA LEU A 497 -20.40 -3.75 -10.86
C LEU A 497 -18.89 -4.05 -10.85
N MET A 498 -18.06 -3.03 -10.62
CA MET A 498 -16.59 -3.13 -10.55
C MET A 498 -16.05 -3.79 -9.27
N ARG A 499 -16.90 -4.11 -8.28
CA ARG A 499 -16.52 -4.96 -7.14
C ARG A 499 -16.41 -6.43 -7.50
N ASN A 500 -16.93 -6.85 -8.66
CA ASN A 500 -16.72 -8.18 -9.17
C ASN A 500 -15.34 -8.26 -9.85
N ASN A 501 -14.38 -8.90 -9.18
CA ASN A 501 -12.99 -9.01 -9.62
C ASN A 501 -12.83 -9.68 -11.00
N LEU A 502 -13.81 -10.48 -11.44
CA LEU A 502 -13.83 -11.09 -12.77
C LEU A 502 -14.16 -10.05 -13.85
N ILE A 503 -15.22 -9.26 -13.65
CA ILE A 503 -15.64 -8.19 -14.57
C ILE A 503 -14.57 -7.12 -14.71
N ARG A 504 -13.89 -6.77 -13.61
CA ARG A 504 -12.78 -5.82 -13.63
C ARG A 504 -11.57 -6.35 -14.43
N ARG A 505 -11.31 -7.66 -14.37
CA ARG A 505 -10.24 -8.29 -15.17
C ARG A 505 -10.58 -8.35 -16.65
N GLU A 506 -11.84 -8.54 -16.98
CA GLU A 506 -12.30 -8.53 -18.38
C GLU A 506 -12.29 -7.09 -18.94
N LEU A 507 -12.81 -6.09 -18.21
CA LEU A 507 -12.87 -4.70 -18.71
C LEU A 507 -11.53 -3.94 -18.69
N GLU A 508 -10.65 -4.19 -17.70
CA GLU A 508 -9.32 -3.55 -17.64
C GLU A 508 -8.23 -4.38 -18.33
N GLY A 509 -8.52 -5.63 -18.70
CA GLY A 509 -7.52 -6.61 -19.17
C GLY A 509 -7.39 -6.75 -20.68
N TYR A 510 -8.42 -6.38 -21.46
CA TYR A 510 -8.35 -6.43 -22.92
C TYR A 510 -8.15 -5.04 -23.52
N ASP A 511 -7.31 -4.96 -24.54
CA ASP A 511 -7.20 -3.77 -25.37
C ASP A 511 -8.45 -3.68 -26.26
N HIS A 512 -9.31 -2.72 -25.97
CA HIS A 512 -10.54 -2.48 -26.74
C HIS A 512 -10.28 -2.27 -28.24
N ASN A 513 -9.11 -1.72 -28.63
CA ASN A 513 -8.78 -1.57 -30.05
C ASN A 513 -8.49 -2.93 -30.72
N THR A 514 -7.86 -3.83 -29.97
CA THR A 514 -7.58 -5.20 -30.42
C THR A 514 -8.86 -6.02 -30.50
N LEU A 515 -9.77 -5.88 -29.53
CA LEU A 515 -11.10 -6.52 -29.57
C LEU A 515 -11.94 -5.99 -30.74
N GLN A 516 -11.94 -4.67 -30.96
CA GLN A 516 -12.66 -4.07 -32.09
C GLN A 516 -12.12 -4.60 -33.43
N ALA A 517 -10.80 -4.69 -33.59
CA ALA A 517 -10.18 -5.27 -34.79
C ALA A 517 -10.49 -6.76 -35.01
N ILE A 518 -10.89 -7.50 -33.97
CA ILE A 518 -11.37 -8.89 -34.06
C ILE A 518 -12.85 -8.91 -34.45
N VAL A 519 -13.67 -8.02 -33.90
CA VAL A 519 -15.08 -7.85 -34.31
C VAL A 519 -15.17 -7.41 -35.77
N ASP A 520 -14.29 -6.51 -36.22
CA ASP A 520 -14.23 -6.03 -37.61
C ASP A 520 -13.80 -7.14 -38.61
N GLN A 521 -13.39 -8.32 -38.14
CA GLN A 521 -13.13 -9.52 -38.96
C GLN A 521 -14.34 -10.47 -39.04
N GLU A 522 -15.50 -10.06 -38.53
CA GLU A 522 -16.75 -10.81 -38.57
C GLU A 522 -17.09 -11.30 -40.00
N ASP A 523 -16.79 -10.50 -41.04
CA ASP A 523 -17.02 -10.86 -42.45
C ASP A 523 -16.16 -12.04 -42.96
N GLN A 524 -15.17 -12.49 -42.19
CA GLN A 524 -14.28 -13.61 -42.54
C GLN A 524 -14.70 -14.95 -41.90
N LEU A 525 -15.80 -14.98 -41.14
CA LEU A 525 -16.34 -16.21 -40.55
C LEU A 525 -16.87 -17.13 -41.66
N ASN A 526 -16.57 -18.44 -41.56
CA ASN A 526 -17.20 -19.41 -42.45
C ASN A 526 -18.68 -19.63 -42.08
N GLU A 527 -19.44 -20.25 -42.98
CA GLU A 527 -20.89 -20.39 -42.85
C GLU A 527 -21.33 -21.08 -41.54
N GLY A 528 -20.57 -22.08 -41.08
CA GLY A 528 -20.83 -22.77 -39.81
C GLY A 528 -20.47 -21.92 -38.58
N GLN A 529 -19.39 -21.15 -38.63
CA GLN A 529 -19.00 -20.23 -37.57
C GLN A 529 -19.96 -19.04 -37.45
N ARG A 530 -20.43 -18.52 -38.59
CA ARG A 530 -21.39 -17.43 -38.64
C ARG A 530 -22.74 -17.85 -38.07
N ALA A 531 -23.24 -19.04 -38.40
CA ALA A 531 -24.48 -19.55 -37.83
C ALA A 531 -24.43 -19.63 -36.29
N ILE A 532 -23.31 -20.07 -35.71
CA ILE A 532 -23.12 -20.14 -34.25
C ILE A 532 -22.97 -18.74 -33.64
N PHE A 533 -22.22 -17.85 -34.30
CA PHE A 533 -22.04 -16.46 -33.86
C PHE A 533 -23.38 -15.72 -33.81
N ASP A 534 -24.18 -15.82 -34.88
CA ASP A 534 -25.49 -15.18 -34.99
C ASP A 534 -26.46 -15.73 -33.93
N GLU A 535 -26.44 -17.05 -33.65
CA GLU A 535 -27.28 -17.66 -32.61
C GLU A 535 -26.91 -17.17 -31.20
N ILE A 536 -25.61 -17.01 -30.90
CA ILE A 536 -25.14 -16.48 -29.61
C ILE A 536 -25.50 -15.00 -29.48
N VAL A 537 -25.29 -14.19 -30.52
CA VAL A 537 -25.61 -12.76 -30.53
C VAL A 537 -27.12 -12.54 -30.40
N GLN A 538 -27.93 -13.34 -31.09
CA GLN A 538 -29.39 -13.27 -31.00
C GLN A 538 -29.88 -13.69 -29.60
N ALA A 539 -29.30 -14.75 -29.01
CA ALA A 539 -29.63 -15.17 -27.63
C ALA A 539 -29.16 -14.17 -26.56
N ALA A 540 -28.14 -13.35 -26.84
CA ALA A 540 -27.68 -12.30 -25.93
C ALA A 540 -28.53 -11.02 -26.02
N ASN A 541 -29.13 -10.75 -27.18
CA ASN A 541 -29.88 -9.52 -27.44
C ASN A 541 -31.40 -9.67 -27.27
N ASP A 542 -31.93 -10.89 -27.19
CA ASP A 542 -33.38 -11.15 -27.09
C ASP A 542 -33.74 -11.89 -25.76
N PRO A 543 -34.24 -11.18 -24.73
CA PRO A 543 -34.51 -11.74 -23.40
C PRO A 543 -35.61 -12.82 -23.36
N ASP A 544 -36.49 -12.86 -24.37
CA ASP A 544 -37.70 -13.69 -24.35
C ASP A 544 -37.46 -15.16 -24.75
N GLN A 545 -36.26 -15.53 -25.23
CA GLN A 545 -35.95 -16.91 -25.64
C GLN A 545 -35.45 -17.82 -24.50
N GLY A 546 -35.34 -17.30 -23.27
CA GLY A 546 -34.85 -18.05 -22.12
C GLY A 546 -33.34 -18.32 -22.13
N ASN A 547 -32.78 -18.62 -20.96
CA ASN A 547 -31.34 -18.72 -20.76
C ASN A 547 -30.76 -19.90 -21.57
N LYS A 548 -30.00 -19.57 -22.61
CA LYS A 548 -29.27 -20.56 -23.42
C LYS A 548 -27.84 -20.69 -22.93
N LEU A 549 -27.34 -21.93 -22.90
CA LEU A 549 -26.00 -22.27 -22.44
C LEU A 549 -25.16 -22.72 -23.64
N PHE A 550 -24.09 -22.00 -23.94
CA PHE A 550 -23.21 -22.29 -25.06
C PHE A 550 -21.86 -22.81 -24.56
N PHE A 551 -21.35 -23.86 -25.22
CA PHE A 551 -20.02 -24.41 -24.97
C PHE A 551 -19.12 -24.07 -26.16
N ILE A 552 -18.14 -23.20 -25.94
CA ILE A 552 -17.21 -22.78 -26.98
C ILE A 552 -15.85 -23.45 -26.72
N ASP A 553 -15.33 -24.14 -27.73
CA ASP A 553 -14.03 -24.81 -27.69
C ASP A 553 -13.00 -23.94 -28.42
N GLY A 554 -12.00 -23.44 -27.68
CA GLY A 554 -10.98 -22.54 -28.21
C GLY A 554 -9.65 -23.26 -28.42
N GLN A 555 -8.96 -23.00 -29.55
CA GLN A 555 -7.59 -23.47 -29.74
C GLN A 555 -6.60 -22.60 -28.93
N GLY A 556 -6.43 -22.96 -27.66
CA GLY A 556 -5.26 -22.61 -26.86
C GLY A 556 -4.65 -23.91 -26.31
N GLU A 557 -3.33 -23.97 -26.15
CA GLU A 557 -2.53 -25.18 -25.83
C GLU A 557 -2.87 -25.93 -24.51
N LEU A 558 -3.99 -25.63 -23.85
CA LEU A 558 -4.65 -26.53 -22.91
C LEU A 558 -6.16 -26.44 -23.14
N GLY A 559 -6.78 -27.49 -23.68
CA GLY A 559 -8.20 -27.56 -24.06
C GLY A 559 -9.16 -27.05 -22.99
N SER A 560 -9.47 -25.76 -23.07
CA SER A 560 -10.29 -25.02 -22.11
C SER A 560 -11.67 -24.83 -22.71
N ARG A 561 -12.64 -25.63 -22.25
CA ARG A 561 -14.06 -25.45 -22.57
C ARG A 561 -14.62 -24.28 -21.77
N HIS A 562 -15.04 -23.21 -22.44
CA HIS A 562 -15.66 -22.06 -21.80
C HIS A 562 -17.18 -22.21 -21.86
N CYS A 563 -17.84 -21.98 -20.73
CA CYS A 563 -19.29 -22.03 -20.58
C CYS A 563 -19.81 -20.60 -20.54
N PHE A 564 -20.64 -20.24 -21.52
CA PHE A 564 -21.29 -18.92 -21.59
C PHE A 564 -22.79 -19.10 -21.35
N GLY A 565 -23.35 -18.40 -20.38
CA GLY A 565 -24.78 -18.36 -20.13
C GLY A 565 -25.30 -16.94 -20.33
N THR A 566 -26.36 -16.79 -21.12
CA THR A 566 -27.09 -15.52 -21.19
C THR A 566 -28.01 -15.43 -19.95
N SER A 567 -27.94 -14.30 -19.23
CA SER A 567 -28.60 -14.09 -17.93
C SER A 567 -29.99 -13.49 -18.06
#